data_AF-A0A257NJ19-F1
#
_entry.id   AF-A0A257NJ19-F1
#
_cell.length_a   1.000
_cell.length_b   1.000
_cell.length_c   1.000
_cell.angle_alpha   90.00
_cell.angle_beta   90.00
_cell.angle_gamma   90.00
#
_symmetry.space_group_name_H-M   'P 1'
#
loop_
_entity.id
_entity.type
_entity.pdbx_description
1 polymer ?
#
loop_
_entity_poly.entity_id
_entity_poly.type
_entity_poly.pdbx_seq_one_letter_code
_entity_poly.pdbx_strand_id
1 'polypeptide(L)'
;MPDLVSRIQYWYNHIAEVTPENMEVRRDVELVISQLDDGQVRVAEINDSGEVVVHEWVKQAILLLFRARGMTVSEAGPFEYHDKLELKHDYTRRGVRVVPGASARKGSFLSPGVILMPSYVNIGAWVGPGTMVDTWATVGSCAQIGANVHLAGGVGIGGVLEPANAVPVVIEDGAFIGSRCMVVE
;
A
#
# COMPACT_ATOMS: atom_id res chain seq x y z
N MET A 1 9.57 -22.05 16.48
CA MET A 1 9.84 -21.40 15.18
C MET A 1 9.89 -19.91 15.42
N PRO A 2 10.79 -19.14 14.78
CA PRO A 2 10.78 -17.68 14.87
C PRO A 2 9.42 -17.13 14.43
N ASP A 3 8.93 -16.05 15.03
CA ASP A 3 7.72 -15.37 14.58
C ASP A 3 7.94 -14.71 13.21
N LEU A 4 6.85 -14.27 12.54
CA LEU A 4 6.92 -13.72 11.18
C LEU A 4 7.79 -12.46 11.08
N VAL A 5 7.78 -11.59 12.11
CA VAL A 5 8.55 -10.34 12.12
C VAL A 5 10.05 -10.67 12.12
N SER A 6 10.46 -11.58 13.00
CA SER A 6 11.85 -12.03 13.10
C SER A 6 12.36 -12.62 11.77
N ARG A 7 11.53 -13.37 11.04
CA ARG A 7 11.91 -13.93 9.72
C ARG A 7 12.04 -12.85 8.65
N ILE A 8 11.13 -11.88 8.59
CA ILE A 8 11.23 -10.77 7.64
C ILE A 8 12.50 -9.94 7.90
N GLN A 9 12.80 -9.62 9.15
CA GLN A 9 14.02 -8.89 9.51
C GLN A 9 15.28 -9.67 9.15
N TYR A 10 15.29 -10.99 9.37
CA TYR A 10 16.38 -11.86 8.94
C TYR A 10 16.61 -11.75 7.42
N TRP A 11 15.55 -11.92 6.62
CA TRP A 11 15.66 -11.82 5.16
C TRP A 11 16.09 -10.43 4.69
N TYR A 12 15.61 -9.37 5.34
CA TYR A 12 15.98 -8.01 5.00
C TYR A 12 17.46 -7.73 5.28
N ASN A 13 18.00 -8.24 6.38
CA ASN A 13 19.43 -8.13 6.68
C ASN A 13 20.30 -8.91 5.69
N HIS A 14 19.73 -9.89 4.99
CA HIS A 14 20.38 -10.68 3.94
C HIS A 14 19.80 -10.37 2.55
N ILE A 15 19.26 -9.16 2.33
CA ILE A 15 18.52 -8.81 1.10
C ILE A 15 19.34 -9.00 -0.20
N ALA A 16 20.66 -8.94 -0.12
CA ALA A 16 21.56 -9.19 -1.24
C ALA A 16 21.52 -10.65 -1.74
N GLU A 17 21.12 -11.58 -0.88
CA GLU A 17 21.00 -13.01 -1.18
C GLU A 17 19.59 -13.38 -1.68
N VAL A 18 18.64 -12.45 -1.61
CA VAL A 18 17.24 -12.69 -1.96
C VAL A 18 17.04 -12.63 -3.47
N THR A 19 16.60 -13.76 -4.02
CA THR A 19 16.25 -13.93 -5.44
C THR A 19 14.82 -14.48 -5.58
N PRO A 20 14.24 -14.44 -6.80
CA PRO A 20 12.94 -15.05 -7.07
C PRO A 20 12.88 -16.56 -6.76
N GLU A 21 14.01 -17.27 -6.75
CA GLU A 21 14.07 -18.71 -6.48
C GLU A 21 13.89 -19.03 -4.99
N ASN A 22 14.10 -18.08 -4.05
CA ASN A 22 13.94 -18.33 -2.62
C ASN A 22 12.46 -18.48 -2.22
N MET A 23 11.98 -19.73 -2.20
CA MET A 23 10.60 -20.07 -1.82
C MET A 23 10.21 -19.62 -0.41
N GLU A 24 11.12 -19.69 0.55
CA GLU A 24 10.87 -19.32 1.95
C GLU A 24 10.64 -17.82 2.11
N VAL A 25 11.51 -17.00 1.50
CA VAL A 25 11.35 -15.53 1.46
C VAL A 25 10.02 -15.17 0.83
N ARG A 26 9.69 -15.77 -0.32
CA ARG A 26 8.41 -15.52 -1.01
C ARG A 26 7.23 -15.84 -0.11
N ARG A 27 7.21 -17.00 0.55
CA ARG A 27 6.13 -17.39 1.44
C ARG A 27 5.92 -16.40 2.58
N ASP A 28 7.01 -16.00 3.25
CA ASP A 28 6.94 -15.06 4.37
C ASP A 28 6.48 -13.68 3.91
N VAL A 29 7.06 -13.16 2.82
CA VAL A 29 6.69 -11.87 2.25
C VAL A 29 5.24 -11.87 1.78
N GLU A 30 4.80 -12.88 1.03
CA GLU A 30 3.43 -12.95 0.53
C GLU A 30 2.39 -13.01 1.65
N LEU A 31 2.72 -13.64 2.78
CA LEU A 31 1.88 -13.61 3.97
C LEU A 31 1.72 -12.18 4.49
N VAL A 32 2.81 -11.40 4.59
CA VAL A 32 2.75 -9.99 5.03
C VAL A 32 1.97 -9.14 4.03
N ILE A 33 2.20 -9.31 2.73
CA ILE A 33 1.46 -8.56 1.69
C ILE A 33 -0.03 -8.89 1.73
N SER A 34 -0.41 -10.14 2.03
CA SER A 34 -1.81 -10.51 2.24
C SER A 34 -2.40 -9.84 3.48
N GLN A 35 -1.66 -9.82 4.59
CA GLN A 35 -2.08 -9.14 5.82
C GLN A 35 -2.24 -7.63 5.63
N LEU A 36 -1.35 -7.00 4.84
CA LEU A 36 -1.47 -5.61 4.39
C LEU A 36 -2.72 -5.41 3.53
N ASP A 37 -2.94 -6.28 2.54
CA ASP A 37 -4.07 -6.15 1.60
C ASP A 37 -5.44 -6.25 2.29
N ASP A 38 -5.50 -7.00 3.40
CA ASP A 38 -6.68 -7.21 4.23
C ASP A 38 -6.73 -6.29 5.47
N GLY A 39 -5.72 -5.44 5.68
CA GLY A 39 -5.70 -4.45 6.77
C GLY A 39 -5.44 -5.04 8.15
N GLN A 40 -4.96 -6.28 8.24
CA GLN A 40 -4.58 -6.93 9.51
C GLN A 40 -3.29 -6.34 10.08
N VAL A 41 -2.42 -5.84 9.20
CA VAL A 41 -1.25 -5.05 9.55
C VAL A 41 -1.27 -3.77 8.71
N ARG A 42 -0.63 -2.72 9.22
CA ARG A 42 -0.46 -1.44 8.52
C ARG A 42 0.95 -0.93 8.72
N VAL A 43 1.42 -0.09 7.78
CA VAL A 43 2.80 0.42 7.76
C VAL A 43 3.05 1.42 8.89
N ALA A 44 2.07 2.26 9.19
CA ALA A 44 2.16 3.18 10.31
C ALA A 44 0.77 3.44 10.90
N GLU A 45 0.71 3.77 12.18
CA GLU A 45 -0.51 4.14 12.88
C GLU A 45 -0.25 5.18 13.97
N ILE A 46 -1.29 5.92 14.35
CA ILE A 46 -1.21 6.88 15.45
C ILE A 46 -1.47 6.11 16.75
N ASN A 47 -0.53 6.18 17.69
CA ASN A 47 -0.69 5.55 19.01
C ASN A 47 -1.56 6.40 19.95
N ASP A 48 -1.84 5.88 21.15
CA ASP A 48 -2.65 6.57 22.17
C ASP A 48 -2.09 7.94 22.62
N SER A 49 -0.80 8.20 22.35
CA SER A 49 -0.14 9.47 22.67
C SER A 49 -0.21 10.49 21.52
N GLY A 50 -0.79 10.12 20.38
CA GLY A 50 -0.85 10.96 19.18
C GLY A 50 0.40 10.91 18.30
N GLU A 51 1.33 10.00 18.57
CA GLU A 51 2.55 9.85 17.78
C GLU A 51 2.37 8.81 16.67
N VAL A 52 2.95 9.08 15.50
CA VAL A 52 2.97 8.11 14.40
C VAL A 52 4.03 7.04 14.66
N VAL A 53 3.59 5.81 14.89
CA VAL A 53 4.44 4.62 15.04
C VAL A 53 4.59 3.95 13.68
N VAL A 54 5.83 3.72 13.24
CA VAL A 54 6.14 3.04 11.98
C VAL A 54 6.51 1.59 12.26
N HIS A 55 5.83 0.66 11.58
CA HIS A 55 6.18 -0.76 11.58
C HIS A 55 7.21 -1.03 10.50
N GLU A 56 8.48 -0.75 10.79
CA GLU A 56 9.58 -0.82 9.82
C GLU A 56 9.66 -2.17 9.08
N TRP A 57 9.42 -3.27 9.81
CA TRP A 57 9.44 -4.62 9.26
C TRP A 57 8.43 -4.83 8.13
N VAL A 58 7.33 -4.07 8.11
CA VAL A 58 6.33 -4.13 7.05
C VAL A 58 6.88 -3.48 5.78
N LYS A 59 7.60 -2.36 5.89
CA LYS A 59 8.32 -1.75 4.76
C LYS A 59 9.43 -2.66 4.25
N GLN A 60 10.16 -3.30 5.15
CA GLN A 60 11.15 -4.33 4.80
C GLN A 60 10.54 -5.48 4.01
N ALA A 61 9.35 -5.97 4.39
CA ALA A 61 8.63 -6.99 3.61
C ALA A 61 8.27 -6.51 2.20
N ILE A 62 7.82 -5.26 2.04
CA ILE A 62 7.54 -4.68 0.71
C ILE A 62 8.81 -4.57 -0.13
N LEU A 63 9.94 -4.17 0.46
CA LEU A 63 11.23 -4.11 -0.25
C LEU A 63 11.72 -5.50 -0.66
N LEU A 64 11.57 -6.50 0.21
CA LEU A 64 11.85 -7.90 -0.09
C LEU A 64 10.97 -8.43 -1.21
N LEU A 65 9.69 -8.05 -1.28
CA LEU A 65 8.78 -8.42 -2.38
C LEU A 65 9.36 -8.05 -3.74
N PHE A 66 9.97 -6.86 -3.85
CA PHE A 66 10.54 -6.39 -5.12
C PHE A 66 11.74 -7.22 -5.56
N ARG A 67 12.44 -7.87 -4.65
CA ARG A 67 13.56 -8.80 -4.94
C ARG A 67 13.05 -10.22 -5.17
N ALA A 68 12.11 -10.67 -4.34
CA ALA A 68 11.56 -12.01 -4.33
C ALA A 68 10.60 -12.28 -5.50
N ARG A 69 10.20 -11.26 -6.27
CA ARG A 69 9.38 -11.41 -7.48
C ARG A 69 10.12 -11.05 -8.77
N GLY A 70 10.03 -11.95 -9.74
CA GLY A 70 10.41 -11.72 -11.13
C GLY A 70 9.40 -10.81 -11.83
N MET A 71 9.81 -10.25 -12.96
CA MET A 71 8.92 -9.46 -13.82
C MET A 71 7.94 -10.36 -14.55
N THR A 72 6.74 -9.86 -14.77
CA THR A 72 5.68 -10.55 -15.52
C THR A 72 5.08 -9.61 -16.55
N VAL A 73 4.67 -10.17 -17.69
CA VAL A 73 3.93 -9.42 -18.71
C VAL A 73 2.43 -9.56 -18.43
N SER A 74 1.69 -8.47 -18.57
CA SER A 74 0.23 -8.42 -18.52
C SER A 74 -0.30 -7.51 -19.61
N GLU A 75 -1.51 -7.75 -20.09
CA GLU A 75 -2.09 -7.03 -21.23
C GLU A 75 -3.50 -6.52 -20.88
N ALA A 76 -3.86 -5.36 -21.44
CA ALA A 76 -5.22 -4.82 -21.40
C ALA A 76 -5.61 -4.31 -22.78
N GLY A 77 -6.26 -5.16 -23.58
CA GLY A 77 -6.56 -4.83 -24.98
C GLY A 77 -5.26 -4.62 -25.77
N PRO A 78 -5.04 -3.46 -26.41
CA PRO A 78 -3.82 -3.20 -27.18
C PRO A 78 -2.60 -2.79 -26.33
N PHE A 79 -2.77 -2.68 -25.00
CA PHE A 79 -1.71 -2.23 -24.09
C PHE A 79 -0.98 -3.42 -23.47
N GLU A 80 0.36 -3.36 -23.44
CA GLU A 80 1.24 -4.30 -22.73
C GLU A 80 1.87 -3.59 -21.52
N TYR A 81 1.95 -4.31 -20.40
CA TYR A 81 2.60 -3.87 -19.18
C TYR A 81 3.60 -4.92 -18.71
N HIS A 82 4.73 -4.48 -18.18
CA HIS A 82 5.78 -5.33 -17.62
C HIS A 82 6.07 -4.88 -16.19
N ASP A 83 5.47 -5.57 -15.20
CA ASP A 83 5.59 -5.26 -13.76
C ASP A 83 5.62 -6.59 -12.97
N LYS A 84 6.02 -6.53 -11.70
CA LYS A 84 6.06 -7.66 -10.76
C LYS A 84 4.96 -7.61 -9.68
N LEU A 85 4.23 -6.50 -9.61
CA LEU A 85 3.21 -6.26 -8.59
C LEU A 85 1.81 -6.52 -9.14
N GLU A 86 1.09 -7.39 -8.45
CA GLU A 86 -0.31 -7.66 -8.76
C GLU A 86 -1.19 -6.45 -8.46
N LEU A 87 -2.24 -6.29 -9.25
CA LEU A 87 -3.33 -5.39 -8.92
C LEU A 87 -4.24 -6.01 -7.86
N LYS A 88 -4.78 -5.16 -6.98
CA LYS A 88 -5.82 -5.51 -6.03
C LYS A 88 -7.09 -5.89 -6.79
N HIS A 89 -7.82 -6.87 -6.27
CA HIS A 89 -9.05 -7.39 -6.86
C HIS A 89 -10.08 -7.72 -5.78
N ASP A 90 -11.21 -8.29 -6.19
CA ASP A 90 -12.32 -8.71 -5.33
C ASP A 90 -12.97 -7.56 -4.53
N TYR A 91 -13.17 -6.42 -5.21
CA TYR A 91 -13.72 -5.21 -4.60
C TYR A 91 -15.15 -5.38 -4.06
N THR A 92 -15.95 -6.28 -4.66
CA THR A 92 -17.30 -6.58 -4.20
C THR A 92 -17.29 -7.19 -2.80
N ARG A 93 -16.47 -8.23 -2.54
CA ARG A 93 -16.34 -8.82 -1.20
C ARG A 93 -15.80 -7.79 -0.20
N ARG A 94 -14.92 -6.90 -0.65
CA ARG A 94 -14.30 -5.86 0.17
C ARG A 94 -15.21 -4.66 0.46
N GLY A 95 -16.36 -4.55 -0.21
CA GLY A 95 -17.29 -3.42 -0.02
C GLY A 95 -16.72 -2.08 -0.51
N VAL A 96 -15.85 -2.10 -1.52
CA VAL A 96 -15.19 -0.90 -2.08
C VAL A 96 -15.80 -0.59 -3.44
N ARG A 97 -16.15 0.69 -3.67
CA ARG A 97 -16.61 1.14 -4.97
C ARG A 97 -15.41 1.58 -5.81
N VAL A 98 -15.19 0.92 -6.95
CA VAL A 98 -14.10 1.23 -7.88
C VAL A 98 -14.70 1.65 -9.21
N VAL A 99 -14.50 2.91 -9.58
CA VAL A 99 -14.98 3.48 -10.84
C VAL A 99 -13.99 3.12 -11.96
N PRO A 100 -14.45 2.82 -13.20
CA PRO A 100 -13.56 2.50 -14.31
C PRO A 100 -12.46 3.55 -14.50
N GLY A 101 -11.22 3.10 -14.58
CA GLY A 101 -10.02 3.95 -14.61
C GLY A 101 -9.31 4.08 -13.26
N ALA A 102 -9.91 3.60 -12.18
CA ALA A 102 -9.24 3.46 -10.88
C ALA A 102 -8.46 2.16 -10.79
N SER A 103 -7.33 2.18 -10.09
CA SER A 103 -6.53 0.99 -9.82
C SER A 103 -5.82 1.06 -8.47
N ALA A 104 -5.62 -0.09 -7.84
CA ALA A 104 -4.85 -0.21 -6.61
C ALA A 104 -3.91 -1.41 -6.70
N ARG A 105 -2.72 -1.32 -6.11
CA ARG A 105 -1.82 -2.48 -6.01
C ARG A 105 -2.21 -3.40 -4.86
N LYS A 106 -2.01 -4.70 -5.04
CA LYS A 106 -2.11 -5.67 -3.94
C LYS A 106 -1.15 -5.29 -2.83
N GLY A 107 -1.59 -5.44 -1.58
CA GLY A 107 -0.90 -4.95 -0.39
C GLY A 107 -1.25 -3.51 -0.04
N SER A 108 -2.31 -2.94 -0.64
CA SER A 108 -2.96 -1.73 -0.17
C SER A 108 -4.29 -2.08 0.50
N PHE A 109 -4.54 -1.54 1.68
CA PHE A 109 -5.81 -1.72 2.36
C PHE A 109 -6.79 -0.62 1.98
N LEU A 110 -8.01 -1.03 1.64
CA LEU A 110 -9.13 -0.14 1.37
C LEU A 110 -10.28 -0.61 2.26
N SER A 111 -10.70 0.24 3.20
CA SER A 111 -11.80 -0.06 4.10
C SER A 111 -13.13 -0.18 3.33
N PRO A 112 -14.10 -0.97 3.84
CA PRO A 112 -15.46 -0.94 3.30
C PRO A 112 -16.03 0.48 3.25
N GLY A 113 -16.70 0.81 2.14
CA GLY A 113 -17.27 2.13 1.90
C GLY A 113 -16.33 3.13 1.21
N VAL A 114 -15.04 2.81 1.02
CA VAL A 114 -14.13 3.63 0.22
C VAL A 114 -14.62 3.74 -1.23
N ILE A 115 -14.49 4.94 -1.80
CA ILE A 115 -14.79 5.21 -3.21
C ILE A 115 -13.52 5.62 -3.93
N LEU A 116 -13.15 4.85 -4.95
CA LEU A 116 -12.09 5.21 -5.89
C LEU A 116 -12.73 5.71 -7.19
N MET A 117 -12.69 7.03 -7.40
CA MET A 117 -12.81 7.63 -8.74
C MET A 117 -11.56 7.28 -9.55
N PRO A 118 -11.46 7.56 -10.87
CA PRO A 118 -10.28 7.20 -11.67
C PRO A 118 -8.98 7.72 -11.05
N SER A 119 -8.29 6.89 -10.27
CA SER A 119 -7.22 7.26 -9.33
C SER A 119 -6.29 6.07 -9.10
N TYR A 120 -5.19 6.30 -8.37
CA TYR A 120 -4.20 5.26 -8.09
C TYR A 120 -3.90 5.14 -6.59
N VAL A 121 -3.94 3.91 -6.06
CA VAL A 121 -3.51 3.59 -4.68
C VAL A 121 -2.36 2.59 -4.71
N ASN A 122 -1.21 2.99 -4.16
CA ASN A 122 0.01 2.19 -4.22
C ASN A 122 0.12 1.21 -3.03
N ILE A 123 1.04 0.25 -3.14
CA ILE A 123 1.29 -0.78 -2.12
C ILE A 123 1.66 -0.18 -0.75
N GLY A 124 1.22 -0.82 0.33
CA GLY A 124 1.43 -0.39 1.71
C GLY A 124 0.50 0.74 2.17
N ALA A 125 -0.26 1.36 1.26
CA ALA A 125 -1.23 2.38 1.64
C ALA A 125 -2.37 1.79 2.47
N TRP A 126 -2.89 2.58 3.40
CA TRP A 126 -4.07 2.24 4.20
C TRP A 126 -5.10 3.35 4.04
N VAL A 127 -6.32 3.02 3.59
CA VAL A 127 -7.39 3.99 3.36
C VAL A 127 -8.60 3.66 4.24
N GLY A 128 -8.92 4.59 5.14
CA GLY A 128 -9.99 4.47 6.12
C GLY A 128 -11.41 4.50 5.53
N PRO A 129 -12.42 4.08 6.30
CA PRO A 129 -13.80 3.96 5.84
C PRO A 129 -14.39 5.33 5.49
N GLY A 130 -15.32 5.34 4.53
CA GLY A 130 -15.99 6.58 4.09
C GLY A 130 -15.11 7.56 3.31
N THR A 131 -13.84 7.23 3.08
CA THR A 131 -12.91 8.10 2.34
C THR A 131 -13.17 8.09 0.83
N MET A 132 -13.10 9.27 0.24
CA MET A 132 -13.22 9.51 -1.20
C MET A 132 -11.86 9.85 -1.80
N VAL A 133 -11.43 9.02 -2.76
CA VAL A 133 -10.24 9.27 -3.58
C VAL A 133 -10.74 9.70 -4.97
N ASP A 134 -10.75 11.01 -5.20
CA ASP A 134 -11.38 11.61 -6.36
C ASP A 134 -10.51 11.50 -7.63
N THR A 135 -11.04 11.97 -8.75
CA THR A 135 -10.49 11.75 -10.09
C THR A 135 -9.07 12.31 -10.20
N TRP A 136 -8.16 11.47 -10.67
CA TRP A 136 -6.72 11.69 -10.79
C TRP A 136 -5.99 11.94 -9.47
N ALA A 137 -6.60 11.64 -8.33
CA ALA A 137 -5.88 11.61 -7.08
C ALA A 137 -4.91 10.41 -7.04
N THR A 138 -3.85 10.54 -6.24
CA THR A 138 -2.86 9.48 -6.01
C THR A 138 -2.64 9.31 -4.51
N VAL A 139 -2.74 8.07 -4.04
CA VAL A 139 -2.33 7.67 -2.69
C VAL A 139 -1.03 6.88 -2.82
N GLY A 140 0.08 7.51 -2.45
CA GLY A 140 1.43 6.96 -2.57
C GLY A 140 1.68 5.74 -1.68
N SER A 141 2.82 5.09 -1.90
CA SER A 141 3.18 3.89 -1.14
C SER A 141 3.28 4.19 0.36
N CYS A 142 2.77 3.29 1.19
CA CYS A 142 2.78 3.42 2.64
C CYS A 142 1.96 4.58 3.23
N ALA A 143 1.30 5.42 2.42
CA ALA A 143 0.50 6.53 2.92
C ALA A 143 -0.66 6.05 3.81
N GLN A 144 -0.94 6.78 4.89
CA GLN A 144 -1.99 6.45 5.85
C GLN A 144 -3.10 7.50 5.75
N ILE A 145 -4.26 7.11 5.22
CA ILE A 145 -5.41 7.98 5.04
C ILE A 145 -6.50 7.57 6.03
N GLY A 146 -6.93 8.50 6.86
CA GLY A 146 -7.95 8.32 7.88
C GLY A 146 -9.35 8.04 7.33
N ALA A 147 -10.31 7.98 8.24
CA ALA A 147 -11.72 7.84 7.94
C ALA A 147 -12.34 9.17 7.47
N ASN A 148 -13.33 9.10 6.59
CA ASN A 148 -14.08 10.26 6.09
C ASN A 148 -13.19 11.37 5.49
N VAL A 149 -12.04 10.99 4.94
CA VAL A 149 -11.16 11.93 4.22
C VAL A 149 -11.70 12.16 2.82
N HIS A 150 -11.57 13.39 2.32
CA HIS A 150 -11.87 13.72 0.93
C HIS A 150 -10.60 14.21 0.25
N LEU A 151 -10.02 13.36 -0.60
CA LEU A 151 -8.93 13.73 -1.51
C LEU A 151 -9.56 14.19 -2.81
N ALA A 152 -9.69 15.50 -3.01
CA ALA A 152 -10.33 16.07 -4.20
C ALA A 152 -9.52 15.83 -5.48
N GLY A 153 -10.10 16.20 -6.63
CA GLY A 153 -9.53 15.91 -7.94
C GLY A 153 -8.06 16.32 -8.10
N GLY A 154 -7.21 15.37 -8.49
CA GLY A 154 -5.79 15.58 -8.74
C GLY A 154 -4.94 15.79 -7.49
N VAL A 155 -5.43 15.46 -6.29
CA VAL A 155 -4.62 15.47 -5.06
C VAL A 155 -3.56 14.38 -5.11
N GLY A 156 -2.31 14.73 -4.80
CA GLY A 156 -1.24 13.74 -4.65
C GLY A 156 -0.78 13.61 -3.21
N ILE A 157 -0.88 12.40 -2.67
CA ILE A 157 -0.29 12.01 -1.41
C ILE A 157 1.02 11.26 -1.70
N GLY A 158 2.12 11.79 -1.19
CA GLY A 158 3.46 11.26 -1.39
C GLY A 158 3.62 9.83 -0.88
N GLY A 159 4.41 9.03 -1.60
CA GLY A 159 4.78 7.69 -1.18
C GLY A 159 6.13 7.69 -0.47
N VAL A 160 6.23 6.99 0.66
CA VAL A 160 7.46 6.91 1.45
C VAL A 160 7.71 5.45 1.81
N LEU A 161 8.52 4.76 1.01
CA LEU A 161 8.89 3.37 1.26
C LEU A 161 10.30 3.24 1.86
N GLU A 162 11.26 4.01 1.35
CA GLU A 162 12.64 4.05 1.83
C GLU A 162 12.97 5.45 2.37
N PRO A 163 13.73 5.55 3.47
CA PRO A 163 14.23 4.43 4.29
C PRO A 163 13.10 3.75 5.10
N ALA A 164 13.34 2.51 5.55
CA ALA A 164 12.31 1.69 6.20
C ALA A 164 11.77 2.29 7.51
N ASN A 165 12.53 3.18 8.16
CA ASN A 165 12.15 3.90 9.37
C ASN A 165 11.48 5.26 9.11
N ALA A 166 11.43 5.74 7.86
CA ALA A 166 10.81 7.02 7.55
C ALA A 166 9.29 6.98 7.83
N VAL A 167 8.76 8.10 8.34
CA VAL A 167 7.33 8.26 8.58
C VAL A 167 6.63 8.50 7.25
N PRO A 168 5.63 7.68 6.85
CA PRO A 168 4.87 7.95 5.64
C PRO A 168 3.96 9.16 5.80
N VAL A 169 3.47 9.71 4.69
CA VAL A 169 2.45 10.77 4.73
C VAL A 169 1.20 10.24 5.43
N VAL A 170 0.75 10.96 6.46
CA VAL A 170 -0.46 10.67 7.23
C VAL A 170 -1.47 11.80 7.02
N ILE A 171 -2.68 11.44 6.62
CA ILE A 171 -3.84 12.33 6.55
C ILE A 171 -4.86 11.80 7.56
N GLU A 172 -5.12 12.56 8.62
CA GLU A 172 -6.02 12.15 9.69
C GLU A 172 -7.51 12.26 9.32
N ASP A 173 -8.36 11.72 10.19
CA ASP A 173 -9.79 11.59 9.99
C ASP A 173 -10.48 12.94 9.70
N GLY A 174 -11.45 12.91 8.79
CA GLY A 174 -12.29 14.07 8.45
C GLY A 174 -11.58 15.17 7.65
N ALA A 175 -10.31 14.99 7.27
CA ALA A 175 -9.59 15.96 6.48
C ALA A 175 -10.20 16.15 5.08
N PHE A 176 -10.27 17.40 4.63
CA PHE A 176 -10.55 17.76 3.24
C PHE A 176 -9.28 18.29 2.59
N ILE A 177 -8.82 17.64 1.53
CA ILE A 177 -7.64 18.06 0.77
C ILE A 177 -8.10 18.60 -0.58
N GLY A 178 -7.91 19.89 -0.80
CA GLY A 178 -8.38 20.60 -1.99
C GLY A 178 -7.69 20.15 -3.28
N SER A 179 -8.38 20.33 -4.41
CA SER A 179 -7.92 19.87 -5.71
C SER A 179 -6.51 20.37 -6.03
N ARG A 180 -5.69 19.49 -6.62
CA ARG A 180 -4.29 19.74 -7.02
C ARG A 180 -3.30 20.00 -5.87
N CYS A 181 -3.71 19.88 -4.61
CA CYS A 181 -2.78 19.89 -3.50
C CYS A 181 -1.85 18.66 -3.55
N MET A 182 -0.61 18.87 -3.13
CA MET A 182 0.38 17.82 -2.95
C MET A 182 0.83 17.82 -1.50
N VAL A 183 0.72 16.67 -0.83
CA VAL A 183 1.26 16.48 0.52
C VAL A 183 2.35 15.42 0.42
N VAL A 184 3.60 15.83 0.63
CA VAL A 184 4.80 15.01 0.51
C VAL A 184 5.70 15.21 1.72
N GLU A 185 6.65 14.28 1.93
CA GLU A 185 7.75 14.39 2.90
C GLU A 185 8.70 15.57 2.61
#